data_AF-X0T0A5-F1
#
_entry.id   AF-X0T0A5-F1
#
_cell.length_a   1.000
_cell.length_b   1.000
_cell.length_c   1.000
_cell.angle_alpha   90.00
_cell.angle_beta   90.00
_cell.angle_gamma   90.00
#
_symmetry.space_group_name_H-M   'P 1'
#
loop_
_entity.id
_entity.type
_entity.pdbx_description
1 polymer ?
#
loop_
_entity_poly.entity_id
_entity_poly.type
_entity_poly.pdbx_seq_one_letter_code
_entity_poly.pdbx_strand_id
1 'polypeptide(L)'
;MNSRERVRKAINHQETDRIPLDLGSTLVTGIQASTYAKLRQSLGLKDKSVRVADPFQILGEVDMETIGKLGIDTIGLWLPTNFFGFKNEKWKPWKLFDGTKVLVPEKFTTKRDGEGNIYLYPQGDSSVPPCAKMPQDGYYFDLLVRQEPLDER
;
A
#
# COMPACT_ATOMS: atom_id res chain seq x y z
N MET A 1 29.14 7.62 -1.49
CA MET A 1 28.49 6.79 -2.53
C MET A 1 27.07 7.30 -2.73
N ASN A 2 26.51 7.31 -3.95
CA ASN A 2 25.07 7.58 -4.11
C ASN A 2 24.23 6.31 -3.88
N SER A 3 22.91 6.46 -3.72
CA SER A 3 22.01 5.34 -3.42
C SER A 3 22.06 4.22 -4.47
N ARG A 4 22.11 4.58 -5.76
CA ARG A 4 22.21 3.60 -6.86
C ARG A 4 23.51 2.80 -6.80
N GLU A 5 24.64 3.48 -6.60
CA GLU A 5 25.95 2.84 -6.43
C GLU A 5 25.99 1.93 -5.21
N ARG A 6 25.40 2.36 -4.09
CA ARG A 6 25.33 1.61 -2.84
C ARG A 6 24.58 0.31 -3.00
N VAL A 7 23.38 0.36 -3.57
CA VAL A 7 22.59 -0.84 -3.86
C VAL A 7 23.36 -1.75 -4.80
N ARG A 8 23.92 -1.22 -5.91
CA ARG A 8 24.69 -2.01 -6.88
C ARG A 8 25.90 -2.70 -6.27
N LYS A 9 26.68 -2.03 -5.42
CA LYS A 9 27.83 -2.63 -4.75
C LYS A 9 27.41 -3.73 -3.77
N ALA A 10 26.38 -3.48 -2.96
CA ALA A 10 25.89 -4.44 -1.99
C ALA A 10 25.42 -5.76 -2.63
N ILE A 11 24.62 -5.70 -3.70
CA ILE A 11 24.17 -6.91 -4.42
C ILE A 11 25.31 -7.64 -5.14
N ASN A 12 26.43 -6.98 -5.39
CA ASN A 12 27.65 -7.59 -5.93
C ASN A 12 28.65 -7.99 -4.82
N HIS A 13 28.21 -8.04 -3.55
CA HIS A 13 29.03 -8.41 -2.40
C HIS A 13 30.30 -7.55 -2.22
N GLN A 14 30.22 -6.27 -2.62
CA GLN A 14 31.30 -5.29 -2.44
C GLN A 14 31.03 -4.39 -1.24
N GLU A 15 32.10 -3.93 -0.59
CA GLU A 15 32.00 -3.02 0.55
C GLU A 15 31.34 -1.69 0.15
N THR A 16 30.44 -1.22 1.01
CA THR A 16 29.66 0.01 0.85
C THR A 16 29.96 0.99 1.98
N ASP A 17 29.64 2.27 1.78
CA ASP A 17 29.84 3.31 2.81
C ASP A 17 28.85 3.17 4.00
N ARG A 18 27.72 2.48 3.78
CA ARG A 18 26.78 1.99 4.79
C ARG A 18 25.89 0.90 4.20
N ILE A 19 25.18 0.17 5.06
CA ILE A 19 24.15 -0.79 4.65
C ILE A 19 23.06 -0.05 3.83
N PRO A 20 22.72 -0.51 2.61
CA PRO A 20 21.61 0.06 1.84
C PRO A 20 20.27 -0.22 2.55
N LEU A 21 19.36 0.76 2.51
CA LEU A 21 18.06 0.69 3.16
C LEU A 21 16.93 0.69 2.13
N ASP A 22 16.00 -0.25 2.26
CA ASP A 22 14.74 -0.28 1.52
C ASP A 22 13.54 -0.18 2.47
N LEU A 23 12.60 0.71 2.14
CA LEU A 23 11.29 0.80 2.76
C LEU A 23 10.32 1.40 1.72
N GLY A 24 9.30 0.63 1.34
CA GLY A 24 8.24 1.07 0.43
C GLY A 24 8.55 0.96 -1.06
N SER A 25 9.66 0.33 -1.47
CA SER A 25 9.92 0.11 -2.90
C SER A 25 9.22 -1.11 -3.49
N THR A 26 8.72 -2.02 -2.64
CA THR A 26 7.94 -3.19 -3.06
C THR A 26 6.74 -3.38 -2.14
N LEU A 27 5.83 -4.29 -2.52
CA LEU A 27 4.73 -4.73 -1.65
C LEU A 27 5.24 -5.44 -0.37
N VAL A 28 6.40 -6.10 -0.46
CA VAL A 28 7.00 -6.85 0.66
C VAL A 28 7.69 -5.91 1.65
N THR A 29 8.31 -4.84 1.14
CA THR A 29 9.03 -3.85 1.95
C THR A 29 8.17 -2.65 2.32
N GLY A 30 6.87 -2.72 2.07
CA GLY A 30 5.92 -1.66 2.40
C GLY A 30 5.70 -1.48 3.89
N ILE A 31 4.95 -0.43 4.22
CA ILE A 31 4.55 -0.10 5.59
C ILE A 31 3.06 0.20 5.63
N GLN A 32 2.34 -0.41 6.58
CA GLN A 32 0.91 -0.21 6.73
C GLN A 32 0.60 1.28 6.99
N ALA A 33 -0.49 1.80 6.40
CA ALA A 33 -0.75 3.24 6.31
C ALA A 33 -0.90 3.95 7.67
N SER A 34 -1.47 3.32 8.70
CA SER A 34 -1.56 3.90 10.05
C SER A 34 -0.23 3.90 10.79
N THR A 35 0.56 2.82 10.66
CA THR A 35 1.93 2.80 11.18
C THR A 35 2.80 3.83 10.48
N TYR A 36 2.63 4.00 9.17
CA TYR A 36 3.36 5.02 8.40
C TYR A 36 2.98 6.44 8.83
N ALA A 37 1.70 6.72 9.10
CA ALA A 37 1.28 8.01 9.66
C ALA A 37 1.98 8.32 11.00
N LYS A 38 2.09 7.33 11.89
CA LYS A 38 2.81 7.45 13.16
C LYS A 38 4.32 7.64 12.95
N LEU A 39 4.92 6.91 12.01
CA LEU A 39 6.33 7.08 11.66
C LEU A 39 6.60 8.51 11.20
N ARG A 40 5.78 9.06 10.30
CA ARG A 40 5.91 10.47 9.86
C ARG A 40 5.86 11.46 11.02
N GLN A 41 4.92 11.28 11.95
CA GLN A 41 4.83 12.11 13.16
C GLN A 41 6.09 11.98 14.03
N SER A 42 6.59 10.77 14.25
CA SER A 42 7.83 10.53 15.00
C SER A 42 9.07 11.15 14.36
N LEU A 43 9.07 11.25 13.02
CA LEU A 43 10.09 11.95 12.25
C LEU A 43 9.89 13.47 12.22
N GLY A 44 8.88 14.02 12.91
CA GLY A 44 8.57 15.45 12.90
C GLY A 44 8.17 15.98 11.52
N LEU A 45 7.63 15.12 10.65
CA LEU A 45 7.09 15.53 9.36
C LEU A 45 5.66 16.06 9.52
N LYS A 46 5.21 16.90 8.59
CA LYS A 46 3.86 17.48 8.62
C LYS A 46 2.81 16.37 8.65
N ASP A 47 1.86 16.51 9.57
CA ASP A 47 0.68 15.66 9.64
C ASP A 47 -0.20 15.89 8.40
N LYS A 48 -0.33 14.85 7.58
CA LYS A 48 -1.11 14.85 6.34
C LYS A 48 -1.66 13.45 6.10
N SER A 49 -2.79 13.37 5.39
CA SER A 49 -3.37 12.08 5.01
C SER A 49 -2.38 11.25 4.20
N VAL A 50 -2.24 9.98 4.56
CA VAL A 50 -1.36 9.03 3.87
C VAL A 50 -2.06 8.55 2.60
N ARG A 51 -1.38 8.63 1.44
CA ARG A 51 -1.85 7.97 0.23
C ARG A 51 -1.64 6.46 0.35
N VAL A 52 -2.65 5.69 0.00
CA VAL A 52 -2.57 4.23 -0.02
C VAL A 52 -1.96 3.81 -1.36
N ALA A 53 -0.72 3.34 -1.33
CA ALA A 53 0.00 2.84 -2.51
C ALA A 53 -0.46 1.43 -2.90
N ASP A 54 -0.74 0.58 -1.91
CA ASP A 54 -1.34 -0.72 -2.15
C ASP A 54 -2.67 -0.87 -1.39
N PRO A 55 -3.81 -0.85 -2.09
CA PRO A 55 -5.11 -1.07 -1.48
C PRO A 55 -5.32 -2.44 -0.85
N PHE A 56 -4.61 -3.48 -1.30
CA PHE A 56 -4.84 -4.84 -0.80
C PHE A 56 -4.36 -4.98 0.65
N GLN A 57 -3.11 -4.59 0.89
CA GLN A 57 -2.46 -4.63 2.20
C GLN A 57 -2.61 -3.32 3.00
N ILE A 58 -3.24 -2.29 2.40
CA ILE A 58 -3.36 -0.93 2.97
C ILE A 58 -1.98 -0.33 3.29
N LEU A 59 -1.06 -0.41 2.34
CA LEU A 59 0.29 0.15 2.48
C LEU A 59 0.30 1.63 2.14
N GLY A 60 1.00 2.42 2.95
CA GLY A 60 1.22 3.84 2.71
C GLY A 60 2.27 4.08 1.63
N GLU A 61 2.06 5.11 0.81
CA GLU A 61 3.07 5.65 -0.09
C GLU A 61 4.21 6.30 0.73
N VAL A 62 5.38 5.65 0.71
CA VAL A 62 6.61 6.20 1.30
C VAL A 62 7.08 7.34 0.41
N ASP A 63 6.91 8.57 0.88
CA ASP A 63 7.13 9.77 0.07
C ASP A 63 8.57 10.28 0.14
N MET A 64 8.91 11.21 -0.76
CA MET A 64 10.26 11.74 -0.88
C MET A 64 10.77 12.42 0.41
N GLU A 65 9.88 13.01 1.21
CA GLU A 65 10.24 13.59 2.52
C GLU A 65 10.75 12.49 3.47
N THR A 66 10.03 11.37 3.53
CA THR A 66 10.40 10.24 4.38
C THR A 66 11.63 9.51 3.84
N ILE A 67 11.74 9.34 2.52
CA ILE A 67 12.92 8.78 1.85
C ILE A 67 14.18 9.58 2.20
N GLY A 68 14.12 10.91 2.07
CA GLY A 68 15.24 11.77 2.41
C GLY A 68 15.59 11.70 3.90
N LYS A 69 14.58 11.68 4.79
CA LYS A 69 14.80 11.70 6.24
C LYS A 69 15.37 10.39 6.81
N LEU A 70 14.97 9.25 6.24
CA LEU A 70 15.48 7.94 6.64
C LEU A 70 16.72 7.50 5.84
N GLY A 71 17.07 8.23 4.78
CA GLY A 71 18.16 7.83 3.88
C GLY A 71 17.85 6.53 3.13
N ILE A 72 16.61 6.34 2.68
CA ILE A 72 16.20 5.18 1.89
C ILE A 72 16.88 5.24 0.52
N ASP A 73 17.37 4.10 0.03
CA ASP A 73 18.21 4.01 -1.17
C ASP A 73 17.45 3.56 -2.43
N THR A 74 16.16 3.28 -2.29
CA THR A 74 15.29 2.67 -3.30
C THR A 74 14.01 3.48 -3.49
N ILE A 75 13.38 3.30 -4.65
CA ILE A 75 12.03 3.81 -4.93
C ILE A 75 11.22 2.69 -5.59
N GLY A 76 9.92 2.66 -5.33
CA GLY A 76 9.03 1.70 -5.97
C GLY A 76 8.69 2.10 -7.41
N LEU A 77 8.74 1.12 -8.31
CA LEU A 77 8.20 1.24 -9.66
C LEU A 77 6.93 0.40 -9.75
N TRP A 78 5.79 1.08 -9.89
CA TRP A 78 4.48 0.46 -9.83
C TRP A 78 3.94 0.18 -11.22
N LEU A 79 3.19 -0.91 -11.34
CA LEU A 79 2.38 -1.18 -12.53
C LEU A 79 1.28 -0.09 -12.67
N PRO A 80 0.75 0.13 -13.88
CA PRO A 80 -0.32 1.11 -14.09
C PRO A 80 -1.56 0.86 -13.23
N THR A 81 -1.81 -0.39 -12.86
CA THR A 81 -2.94 -0.82 -12.02
C THR A 81 -2.44 -1.59 -10.80
N ASN A 82 -3.17 -1.47 -9.69
CA ASN A 82 -2.96 -2.28 -8.49
C ASN A 82 -3.59 -3.68 -8.61
N PHE A 83 -3.47 -4.48 -7.55
CA PHE A 83 -3.97 -5.86 -7.48
C PHE A 83 -5.46 -6.01 -7.81
N PHE A 84 -6.27 -4.99 -7.53
CA PHE A 84 -7.71 -5.00 -7.82
C PHE A 84 -8.06 -4.52 -9.23
N GLY A 85 -7.07 -4.25 -10.07
CA GLY A 85 -7.26 -3.92 -11.50
C GLY A 85 -7.67 -2.47 -11.77
N PHE A 86 -7.46 -1.55 -10.83
CA PHE A 86 -7.66 -0.12 -11.06
C PHE A 86 -6.40 0.71 -10.82
N LYS A 87 -6.36 1.92 -11.38
CA LYS A 87 -5.24 2.86 -11.24
C LYS A 87 -5.28 3.57 -9.89
N ASN A 88 -4.10 3.86 -9.33
CA ASN A 88 -3.96 4.70 -8.14
C ASN A 88 -3.95 6.19 -8.53
N GLU A 89 -5.12 6.72 -8.87
CA GLU A 89 -5.29 8.11 -9.29
C GLU A 89 -6.54 8.75 -8.69
N LYS A 90 -6.67 10.07 -8.87
CA LYS A 90 -7.85 10.85 -8.43
C LYS A 90 -8.25 10.55 -6.99
N TRP A 91 -7.30 10.83 -6.11
CA TRP A 91 -7.35 10.51 -4.70
C TRP A 91 -8.58 11.10 -3.99
N LYS A 92 -9.28 10.27 -3.22
CA LYS A 92 -10.39 10.68 -2.35
C LYS A 92 -10.09 10.40 -0.87
N PRO A 93 -10.58 11.25 0.06
CA PRO A 93 -10.44 11.00 1.48
C PRO A 93 -11.11 9.70 1.93
N TRP A 94 -10.45 8.99 2.84
CA TRP A 94 -11.00 7.82 3.52
C TRP A 94 -10.41 7.71 4.94
N LYS A 95 -10.97 6.82 5.76
CA LYS A 95 -10.59 6.67 7.17
C LYS A 95 -10.50 5.19 7.53
N LEU A 96 -9.37 4.79 8.09
CA LEU A 96 -9.17 3.44 8.63
C LEU A 96 -9.95 3.27 9.94
N PHE A 97 -10.11 2.04 10.41
CA PHE A 97 -10.83 1.74 11.66
C PHE A 97 -10.21 2.43 12.87
N ASP A 98 -8.87 2.51 12.94
CA ASP A 98 -8.14 3.24 14.00
C ASP A 98 -8.21 4.77 13.89
N GLY A 99 -8.93 5.26 12.88
CA GLY A 99 -9.18 6.67 12.64
C GLY A 99 -8.11 7.41 11.86
N THR A 100 -7.04 6.72 11.42
CA THR A 100 -6.04 7.29 10.52
C THR A 100 -6.69 7.81 9.25
N LYS A 101 -6.39 9.07 8.91
CA LYS A 101 -6.82 9.71 7.68
C LYS A 101 -5.94 9.23 6.53
N VAL A 102 -6.56 8.68 5.51
CA VAL A 102 -5.87 8.21 4.32
C VAL A 102 -6.51 8.78 3.04
N LEU A 103 -5.78 8.68 1.95
CA LEU A 103 -6.26 8.95 0.60
C LEU A 103 -6.24 7.64 -0.17
N VAL A 104 -7.38 7.26 -0.70
CA VAL A 104 -7.53 6.06 -1.55
C VAL A 104 -7.84 6.48 -2.98
N PRO A 105 -7.56 5.63 -3.98
CA PRO A 105 -7.92 5.94 -5.37
C PRO A 105 -9.43 6.12 -5.57
N GLU A 106 -9.84 6.87 -6.59
CA GLU A 106 -11.27 7.10 -6.93
C GLU A 106 -12.04 5.77 -7.01
N LYS A 107 -11.44 4.79 -7.69
CA LYS A 107 -11.97 3.43 -7.94
C LYS A 107 -11.84 2.47 -6.75
N PHE A 108 -11.38 2.94 -5.59
CA PHE A 108 -11.50 2.21 -4.33
C PHE A 108 -12.98 2.21 -3.89
N THR A 109 -13.79 1.37 -4.56
CA THR A 109 -15.22 1.23 -4.35
C THR A 109 -15.43 0.18 -3.25
N THR A 110 -16.01 0.61 -2.13
CA THR A 110 -16.25 -0.28 -0.98
C THR A 110 -17.68 -0.16 -0.46
N LYS A 111 -18.16 -1.24 0.18
CA LYS A 111 -19.43 -1.25 0.94
C LYS A 111 -19.20 -1.87 2.32
N ARG A 112 -19.93 -1.38 3.31
CA ARG A 112 -19.94 -1.95 4.67
C ARG A 112 -21.19 -2.79 4.88
N ASP A 113 -21.05 -3.95 5.52
CA ASP A 113 -22.19 -4.73 5.99
C ASP A 113 -22.62 -4.32 7.41
N GLY A 114 -23.66 -4.98 7.93
CA GLY A 114 -24.18 -4.73 9.28
C GLY A 114 -23.24 -5.20 10.40
N GLU A 115 -22.25 -6.03 10.09
CA GLU A 115 -21.20 -6.48 11.01
C GLU A 115 -19.96 -5.57 10.97
N GLY A 116 -19.97 -4.51 10.16
CA GLY A 116 -18.86 -3.58 10.03
C GLY A 116 -17.72 -4.05 9.12
N ASN A 117 -17.86 -5.20 8.47
CA ASN A 117 -16.90 -5.65 7.46
C ASN A 117 -16.95 -4.75 6.23
N ILE A 118 -15.79 -4.53 5.60
CA ILE A 118 -15.65 -3.72 4.39
C ILE A 118 -15.38 -4.65 3.20
N TYR A 119 -16.25 -4.60 2.19
CA TYR A 119 -16.07 -5.31 0.94
C TYR A 119 -15.55 -4.38 -0.15
N LEU A 120 -14.62 -4.86 -0.96
CA LEU A 120 -14.06 -4.14 -2.10
C LEU A 120 -14.40 -4.85 -3.41
N TYR A 121 -14.65 -4.03 -4.45
CA TYR A 121 -15.13 -4.49 -5.74
C TYR A 121 -14.04 -4.45 -6.83
N PRO A 122 -13.97 -5.48 -7.70
CA PRO A 122 -12.94 -5.56 -8.72
C PRO A 122 -13.04 -4.42 -9.72
N GLN A 123 -11.92 -3.82 -10.11
CA GLN A 123 -11.82 -2.69 -11.03
C GLN A 123 -12.66 -1.44 -10.65
N GLY A 124 -13.17 -1.40 -9.42
CA GLY A 124 -14.14 -0.40 -8.95
C GLY A 124 -15.59 -0.64 -9.39
N ASP A 125 -15.91 -1.80 -9.97
CA ASP A 125 -17.23 -2.14 -10.49
C ASP A 125 -18.11 -2.84 -9.43
N SER A 126 -19.06 -2.09 -8.87
CA SER A 126 -20.00 -2.61 -7.87
C SER A 126 -21.21 -3.35 -8.43
N SER A 127 -21.28 -3.57 -9.75
CA SER A 127 -22.33 -4.38 -10.39
C SER A 127 -22.08 -5.89 -10.27
N VAL A 128 -20.84 -6.30 -9.96
CA VAL A 128 -20.43 -7.69 -9.74
C VAL A 128 -20.16 -7.97 -8.25
N PRO A 129 -20.10 -9.26 -7.82
CA PRO A 129 -19.74 -9.60 -6.45
C PRO A 129 -18.37 -9.04 -6.02
N PRO A 130 -18.18 -8.73 -4.72
CA PRO A 130 -16.90 -8.23 -4.22
C PRO A 130 -15.79 -9.26 -4.40
N CYS A 131 -14.55 -8.78 -4.53
CA CYS A 131 -13.36 -9.63 -4.67
C CYS A 131 -12.49 -9.65 -3.42
N ALA A 132 -12.77 -8.80 -2.43
CA ALA A 132 -12.00 -8.74 -1.20
C ALA A 132 -12.86 -8.33 -0.02
N LYS A 133 -12.49 -8.80 1.18
CA LYS A 133 -13.14 -8.48 2.46
C LYS A 133 -12.08 -8.06 3.47
N MET A 134 -12.26 -6.90 4.09
CA MET A 134 -11.55 -6.48 5.30
C MET A 134 -12.52 -6.67 6.46
N PRO A 135 -12.24 -7.59 7.40
CA PRO A 135 -13.05 -7.74 8.61
C PRO A 135 -13.18 -6.44 9.40
N GLN A 136 -14.21 -6.32 10.24
CA GLN A 136 -14.31 -5.22 11.19
C GLN A 136 -12.99 -5.11 12.00
N ASP A 137 -12.49 -3.89 12.14
CA ASP A 137 -11.21 -3.58 12.81
C ASP A 137 -9.96 -4.23 12.17
N GLY A 138 -10.11 -4.77 10.96
CA GLY A 138 -9.02 -5.33 10.16
C GLY A 138 -8.06 -4.28 9.59
N TYR A 139 -6.84 -4.70 9.27
CA TYR A 139 -5.79 -3.83 8.74
C TYR A 139 -5.58 -3.95 7.23
N TYR A 140 -6.07 -5.02 6.61
CA TYR A 140 -5.89 -5.36 5.20
C TYR A 140 -7.11 -6.13 4.67
N PHE A 141 -7.18 -6.35 3.36
CA PHE A 141 -8.22 -7.17 2.74
C PHE A 141 -7.75 -8.61 2.56
N ASP A 142 -8.60 -9.56 2.91
CA ASP A 142 -8.52 -10.95 2.46
C ASP A 142 -9.17 -11.11 1.09
N LEU A 143 -8.65 -12.03 0.28
CA LEU A 143 -9.26 -12.39 -1.01
C LEU A 143 -10.55 -13.17 -0.80
N LEU A 144 -11.59 -12.78 -1.54
CA LEU A 144 -12.77 -13.60 -1.70
C LEU A 144 -12.58 -14.50 -2.92
N VAL A 145 -12.65 -15.82 -2.70
CA VAL A 145 -12.50 -16.80 -3.78
C VAL A 145 -13.69 -16.66 -4.73
N ARG A 146 -13.39 -16.36 -6.00
CA ARG A 146 -14.35 -16.23 -7.10
C ARG A 146 -14.13 -17.25 -8.21
N GLN A 147 -13.23 -18.21 -7.96
CA GLN A 147 -12.92 -19.29 -8.90
C GLN A 147 -14.12 -20.25 -8.93
N GLU A 148 -14.73 -20.38 -10.10
CA GLU A 148 -15.71 -21.43 -10.38
C GLU A 148 -15.02 -22.80 -10.36
N PRO A 149 -15.76 -23.90 -10.10
CA PRO A 149 -15.20 -25.26 -10.18
C PRO A 149 -14.42 -25.46 -11.49
N LEU A 150 -13.22 -26.04 -11.39
CA LEU A 150 -12.42 -26.41 -12.56
C LEU A 150 -13.04 -27.65 -13.21
N ASP A 151 -13.17 -27.63 -14.54
CA ASP A 151 -13.48 -28.84 -15.30
C ASP A 151 -12.16 -29.63 -15.48
N GLU A 152 -12.04 -30.77 -14.82
CA GLU A 152 -10.83 -31.61 -14.83
C GLU A 152 -10.74 -32.53 -16.07
N ARG A 153 -11.54 -32.27 -17.11
CA ARG A 153 -11.59 -33.07 -18.34
C ARG A 153 -10.44 -32.81 -19.31
#